data_AF-A0A1H1X394-F1
#
_entry.id   AF-A0A1H1X394-F1
#
_cell.length_a   1.000
_cell.length_b   1.000
_cell.length_c   1.000
_cell.angle_alpha   90.00
_cell.angle_beta   90.00
_cell.angle_gamma   90.00
#
_symmetry.space_group_name_H-M   'P 1'
#
loop_
_entity.id
_entity.type
_entity.pdbx_description
1 polymer ?
#
loop_
_entity_poly.entity_id
_entity_poly.type
_entity_poly.pdbx_seq_one_letter_code
_entity_poly.pdbx_strand_id
1 'polypeptide(L)'
;MTAFAAPAMADEPADPAVVESAPAAEAEAAEPGTPPAEEQAAPPAEEPVAEEPVEEPAEPAEPAAEPAPVEEPAAPVADEPTTEDPAAEEPGATLAEAPAAEAPAESVAAGDVAALIVPPGEDPVDKVTICHRTDSYSNPYVVITPAANAEVGGQPSAIGHGEEHLGPIFYPDIPKHTEWGDIVPAFYYNDGGESDPEFFPGLNWDAEGQAIYENDCALPQPPPPPTMKVEYTTCVGYDGDDPSLTVTLEGLRANLDYRVTVSNQDGVVDVWVIPAGTSGTVSNVWDPIPGGSYTVVFEQSIVEGVWEVVDEESFTVEECLVLDVTVAAIGCSLGYDGDALVSLSGLVVDEEYDWVLIGDDYFAEGTLVAEAESMDVPFGDLAPGNYLLEIGWPAGEEPIVLADATFFVEPCPPDVTVTVTQCPAYGGTGSAVVHLTSLVEGLTYEVWVIDENDVVQGGVQAVVGDATHMADVEFTDLPADMSYDVYVYAPWEPPGGMSEWGEVDYWELNAHTSFTLDPCPPKPHEPGKPATPAGLAETGAGGTGGLLAASMVLLGLGGAALIAQRHRAAGARTKE
;
A
#
# COMPACT_ATOMS: atom_id res chain seq x y z
N MET A 1 -45.16 30.85 -31.53
CA MET A 1 -44.32 31.82 -30.80
C MET A 1 -43.72 31.03 -29.65
N THR A 2 -42.48 30.57 -29.65
CA THR A 2 -41.24 31.07 -30.26
C THR A 2 -40.32 29.85 -30.42
N ALA A 3 -39.62 29.76 -31.55
CA ALA A 3 -38.68 28.69 -31.88
C ALA A 3 -37.32 28.93 -31.20
N PHE A 4 -36.65 27.87 -30.76
CA PHE A 4 -35.23 27.89 -30.40
C PHE A 4 -34.41 27.31 -31.55
N ALA A 5 -33.41 28.08 -31.96
CA ALA A 5 -32.50 27.83 -33.06
C ALA A 5 -31.25 27.08 -32.55
N ALA A 6 -30.72 26.22 -33.42
CA ALA A 6 -29.40 25.61 -33.30
C ALA A 6 -28.28 26.62 -33.62
N PRO A 7 -27.05 26.42 -33.11
CA PRO A 7 -25.85 26.96 -33.72
C PRO A 7 -25.14 25.94 -34.61
N ALA A 8 -24.33 26.50 -35.50
CA ALA A 8 -23.84 25.93 -36.75
C ALA A 8 -22.46 25.27 -36.63
N MET A 9 -22.21 24.37 -37.59
CA MET A 9 -20.95 23.73 -37.94
C MET A 9 -19.99 24.71 -38.65
N ALA A 10 -18.69 24.58 -38.35
CA ALA A 10 -17.52 24.89 -39.17
C ALA A 10 -16.42 23.92 -38.65
N ASP A 11 -15.97 22.88 -39.35
CA ASP A 11 -15.26 22.78 -40.64
C ASP A 11 -13.95 23.58 -40.66
N GLU A 12 -12.83 22.94 -40.31
CA GLU A 12 -11.59 22.83 -41.12
C GLU A 12 -10.54 21.93 -40.42
N PRO A 13 -9.90 20.96 -41.12
CA PRO A 13 -8.87 20.07 -40.54
C PRO A 13 -7.45 20.64 -40.72
N ALA A 14 -6.60 20.46 -39.71
CA ALA A 14 -5.16 20.77 -39.78
C ALA A 14 -4.35 19.59 -40.34
N ASP A 15 -3.51 19.89 -41.33
CA ASP A 15 -2.46 19.04 -41.91
C ASP A 15 -1.45 18.53 -40.85
N PRO A 16 -1.04 17.25 -40.87
CA PRO A 16 0.15 16.80 -40.15
C PRO A 16 1.43 17.15 -40.93
N ALA A 17 2.31 17.90 -40.27
CA ALA A 17 3.63 18.25 -40.77
C ALA A 17 4.50 16.99 -41.01
N VAL A 18 5.03 16.93 -42.22
CA VAL A 18 6.07 16.01 -42.69
C VAL A 18 7.35 16.23 -41.88
N VAL A 19 7.81 15.19 -41.17
CA VAL A 19 9.15 15.17 -40.56
C VAL A 19 10.14 14.74 -41.63
N GLU A 20 10.89 15.73 -42.13
CA GLU A 20 11.97 15.60 -43.09
C GLU A 20 13.17 14.90 -42.45
N SER A 21 13.55 13.74 -42.98
CA SER A 21 14.78 13.03 -42.63
C SER A 21 15.99 13.76 -43.22
N ALA A 22 16.98 14.10 -42.39
CA ALA A 22 18.27 14.64 -42.80
C ALA A 22 19.42 13.72 -42.37
N PRO A 23 20.56 13.75 -43.07
CA PRO A 23 21.31 12.54 -43.42
C PRO A 23 22.54 12.26 -42.54
N ALA A 24 23.00 11.01 -42.66
CA ALA A 24 24.27 10.49 -42.20
C ALA A 24 25.46 11.38 -42.62
N ALA A 25 26.35 11.62 -41.66
CA ALA A 25 27.69 12.17 -41.91
C ALA A 25 28.74 11.08 -41.67
N GLU A 26 29.56 10.91 -42.71
CA GLU A 26 30.70 10.01 -42.82
C GLU A 26 31.83 10.31 -41.82
N ALA A 27 32.66 9.27 -41.68
CA ALA A 27 33.87 9.17 -40.89
C ALA A 27 34.97 10.19 -41.23
N GLU A 28 35.72 10.60 -40.20
CA GLU A 28 37.15 10.87 -40.34
C GLU A 28 37.93 10.27 -39.15
N ALA A 29 39.01 9.58 -39.50
CA ALA A 29 39.98 8.98 -38.60
C ALA A 29 41.10 9.96 -38.24
N ALA A 30 41.49 10.01 -36.97
CA ALA A 30 42.86 10.38 -36.56
C ALA A 30 43.12 10.02 -35.08
N GLU A 31 43.98 9.03 -34.84
CA GLU A 31 44.80 8.89 -33.63
C GLU A 31 46.19 9.53 -33.85
N PRO A 32 47.09 9.67 -32.86
CA PRO A 32 46.89 9.87 -31.41
C PRO A 32 47.73 11.06 -30.89
N GLY A 33 47.45 11.54 -29.67
CA GLY A 33 48.26 12.57 -29.02
C GLY A 33 48.00 12.68 -27.53
N THR A 34 48.61 11.78 -26.76
CA THR A 34 48.68 11.83 -25.29
C THR A 34 49.67 12.91 -24.84
N PRO A 35 49.28 13.91 -24.04
CA PRO A 35 50.21 14.64 -23.19
C PRO A 35 50.30 13.98 -21.80
N PRO A 36 51.48 14.05 -21.14
CA PRO A 36 51.71 13.39 -19.85
C PRO A 36 50.94 14.09 -18.72
N ALA A 37 50.30 13.29 -17.89
CA ALA A 37 49.71 13.73 -16.63
C ALA A 37 50.82 14.22 -15.68
N GLU A 38 50.67 15.44 -15.18
CA GLU A 38 51.48 15.97 -14.09
C GLU A 38 51.22 15.19 -12.81
N GLU A 39 52.29 14.58 -12.32
CA GLU A 39 52.44 13.92 -11.03
C GLU A 39 52.33 14.96 -9.91
N GLN A 40 51.13 15.11 -9.34
CA GLN A 40 50.96 15.82 -8.07
C GLN A 40 51.39 14.90 -6.92
N ALA A 41 52.47 15.31 -6.26
CA ALA A 41 53.03 14.66 -5.09
C ALA A 41 52.00 14.60 -3.95
N ALA A 42 51.72 13.39 -3.47
CA ALA A 42 51.01 13.16 -2.23
C ALA A 42 51.81 13.74 -1.04
N PRO A 43 51.15 14.40 -0.07
CA PRO A 43 51.81 14.76 1.18
C PRO A 43 52.19 13.51 1.97
N PRO A 44 53.26 13.57 2.80
CA PRO A 44 53.76 12.42 3.54
C PRO A 44 52.72 11.93 4.56
N ALA A 45 52.53 10.61 4.58
CA ALA A 45 51.75 9.91 5.59
C ALA A 45 52.29 10.23 6.99
N GLU A 46 51.44 10.79 7.84
CA GLU A 46 51.70 10.91 9.27
C GLU A 46 51.72 9.52 9.90
N GLU A 47 52.75 9.24 10.70
CA GLU A 47 52.88 8.02 11.47
C GLU A 47 51.73 7.91 12.48
N PRO A 48 51.12 6.73 12.67
CA PRO A 48 50.08 6.56 13.68
C PRO A 48 50.71 6.71 15.07
N VAL A 49 50.25 7.73 15.79
CA VAL A 49 50.48 7.89 17.23
C VAL A 49 49.81 6.71 17.92
N ALA A 50 50.60 5.93 18.66
CA ALA A 50 50.10 4.85 19.52
C ALA A 50 49.18 5.46 20.59
N GLU A 51 47.88 5.19 20.48
CA GLU A 51 46.93 5.48 21.55
C GLU A 51 47.20 4.55 22.73
N GLU A 52 47.34 5.16 23.91
CA GLU A 52 47.39 4.42 25.18
C GLU A 52 46.02 3.79 25.48
N PRO A 53 45.98 2.58 26.06
CA PRO A 53 44.72 1.89 26.34
C PRO A 53 43.93 2.66 27.40
N VAL A 54 42.78 3.17 27.01
CA VAL A 54 41.76 3.70 27.93
C VAL A 54 41.16 2.50 28.67
N GLU A 55 41.31 2.47 30.00
CA GLU A 55 40.63 1.49 30.84
C GLU A 55 39.12 1.66 30.74
N GLU A 56 38.47 0.60 30.28
CA GLU A 56 37.03 0.41 30.21
C GLU A 56 36.43 0.46 31.64
N PRO A 57 35.47 1.37 31.92
CA PRO A 57 34.77 1.40 33.19
C PRO A 57 33.92 0.14 33.34
N ALA A 58 34.17 -0.62 34.41
CA ALA A 58 33.42 -1.82 34.77
C ALA A 58 31.91 -1.55 34.82
N GLU A 59 31.15 -2.34 34.07
CA GLU A 59 29.70 -2.38 34.11
C GLU A 59 29.18 -2.67 35.54
N PRO A 60 28.19 -1.93 36.03
CA PRO A 60 27.52 -2.26 37.29
C PRO A 60 26.69 -3.52 37.11
N ALA A 61 26.97 -4.52 37.97
CA ALA A 61 26.29 -5.80 38.02
C ALA A 61 24.76 -5.65 38.12
N GLU A 62 24.05 -6.36 37.24
CA GLU A 62 22.60 -6.51 37.26
C GLU A 62 22.11 -7.04 38.63
N PRO A 63 21.02 -6.48 39.19
CA PRO A 63 20.39 -7.04 40.37
C PRO A 63 19.70 -8.37 40.04
N ALA A 64 19.99 -9.38 40.88
CA ALA A 64 19.46 -10.72 40.79
C ALA A 64 17.92 -10.75 40.72
N ALA A 65 17.41 -11.51 39.75
CA ALA A 65 16.00 -11.79 39.55
C ALA A 65 15.32 -12.34 40.82
N GLU A 66 14.18 -11.75 41.16
CA GLU A 66 13.23 -12.28 42.14
C GLU A 66 12.70 -13.65 41.69
N PRO A 67 12.47 -14.60 42.63
CA PRO A 67 11.93 -15.90 42.30
C PRO A 67 10.44 -15.79 41.91
N ALA A 68 10.08 -16.45 40.81
CA ALA A 68 8.71 -16.57 40.32
C ALA A 68 7.74 -17.15 41.37
N PRO A 69 6.47 -16.70 41.38
CA PRO A 69 5.44 -17.24 42.26
C PRO A 69 5.11 -18.69 41.92
N VAL A 70 4.98 -19.50 42.96
CA VAL A 70 4.64 -20.93 42.91
C VAL A 70 3.19 -21.09 42.44
N GLU A 71 2.99 -21.81 41.34
CA GLU A 71 1.67 -22.22 40.85
C GLU A 71 0.92 -23.08 41.88
N GLU A 72 -0.31 -22.67 42.16
CA GLU A 72 -1.28 -23.37 43.00
C GLU A 72 -1.94 -24.51 42.19
N PRO A 73 -2.07 -25.74 42.73
CA PRO A 73 -2.56 -26.87 41.95
C PRO A 73 -4.08 -26.82 41.75
N ALA A 74 -4.48 -26.97 40.48
CA ALA A 74 -5.87 -27.07 40.04
C ALA A 74 -6.66 -28.19 40.75
N ALA A 75 -7.86 -27.83 41.23
CA ALA A 75 -8.85 -28.77 41.74
C ALA A 75 -9.58 -29.51 40.60
N PRO A 76 -10.05 -30.75 40.84
CA PRO A 76 -10.62 -31.60 39.79
C PRO A 76 -12.04 -31.17 39.40
N VAL A 77 -12.29 -31.15 38.08
CA VAL A 77 -13.59 -30.98 37.44
C VAL A 77 -14.45 -32.23 37.70
N ALA A 78 -15.68 -32.03 38.17
CA ALA A 78 -16.69 -33.06 38.32
C ALA A 78 -17.75 -32.93 37.21
N ASP A 79 -18.12 -34.08 36.65
CA ASP A 79 -19.14 -34.32 35.63
C ASP A 79 -20.54 -33.78 35.98
N GLU A 80 -21.19 -33.19 34.95
CA GLU A 80 -22.59 -33.28 34.47
C GLU A 80 -23.78 -33.13 35.47
N PRO A 81 -24.97 -32.59 35.08
CA PRO A 81 -25.64 -32.93 33.81
C PRO A 81 -26.50 -31.87 33.09
N THR A 82 -26.72 -32.22 31.82
CA THR A 82 -27.88 -32.01 30.93
C THR A 82 -29.22 -31.59 31.57
N THR A 83 -29.79 -30.51 31.03
CA THR A 83 -31.24 -30.21 30.91
C THR A 83 -31.40 -29.23 29.73
N GLU A 84 -31.86 -29.69 28.56
CA GLU A 84 -33.24 -29.56 28.05
C GLU A 84 -33.73 -28.11 27.87
N ASP A 85 -33.68 -27.67 26.61
CA ASP A 85 -34.49 -26.65 25.94
C ASP A 85 -36.00 -26.93 26.21
N PRO A 86 -36.86 -25.92 26.45
CA PRO A 86 -37.48 -25.26 25.30
C PRO A 86 -37.81 -23.76 25.52
N ALA A 87 -38.06 -23.12 24.39
CA ALA A 87 -39.09 -22.10 24.15
C ALA A 87 -38.60 -20.64 24.06
N ALA A 88 -38.45 -20.24 22.80
CA ALA A 88 -38.60 -18.88 22.34
C ALA A 88 -40.00 -18.33 22.69
N GLU A 89 -40.04 -17.30 23.52
CA GLU A 89 -41.10 -16.30 23.54
C GLU A 89 -40.45 -14.91 23.54
N GLU A 90 -40.66 -14.19 22.45
CA GLU A 90 -40.45 -12.76 22.37
C GLU A 90 -41.47 -12.02 23.25
N PRO A 91 -41.07 -10.89 23.85
CA PRO A 91 -41.97 -9.75 23.83
C PRO A 91 -41.27 -8.52 23.27
N GLY A 92 -41.87 -7.97 22.22
CA GLY A 92 -41.54 -6.67 21.68
C GLY A 92 -41.60 -5.59 22.76
N ALA A 93 -40.49 -4.87 22.90
CA ALA A 93 -40.42 -3.64 23.65
C ALA A 93 -40.57 -2.47 22.68
N THR A 94 -41.71 -1.80 22.83
CA THR A 94 -42.15 -0.60 22.15
C THR A 94 -41.14 0.55 22.27
N LEU A 95 -40.85 1.17 21.12
CA LEU A 95 -40.29 2.51 20.97
C LEU A 95 -41.03 3.51 21.87
N ALA A 96 -40.32 4.10 22.82
CA ALA A 96 -40.74 5.29 23.53
C ALA A 96 -39.93 6.47 22.99
N GLU A 97 -40.58 7.28 22.15
CA GLU A 97 -40.22 8.67 21.89
C GLU A 97 -40.30 9.48 23.19
N ALA A 98 -39.22 10.20 23.50
CA ALA A 98 -39.19 11.33 24.42
C ALA A 98 -38.00 12.26 24.06
N PRO A 99 -38.09 13.56 24.34
CA PRO A 99 -38.02 14.55 23.26
C PRO A 99 -36.73 15.38 23.21
N ALA A 100 -36.59 16.04 22.07
CA ALA A 100 -35.73 17.17 21.79
C ALA A 100 -35.75 18.26 22.88
N ALA A 101 -34.56 18.77 23.20
CA ALA A 101 -34.18 20.18 23.25
C ALA A 101 -32.95 20.36 24.16
N GLU A 102 -31.74 20.18 23.62
CA GLU A 102 -30.55 20.75 24.25
C GLU A 102 -30.38 22.18 23.77
N ALA A 103 -30.35 23.07 24.77
CA ALA A 103 -30.24 24.50 24.67
C ALA A 103 -28.85 24.92 24.16
N PRO A 104 -28.72 26.11 23.53
CA PRO A 104 -27.42 26.62 23.13
C PRO A 104 -26.57 26.87 24.39
N ALA A 105 -25.35 26.33 24.40
CA ALA A 105 -24.32 26.74 25.33
C ALA A 105 -23.94 28.19 25.00
N GLU A 106 -24.49 29.14 25.75
CA GLU A 106 -24.08 30.54 25.69
C GLU A 106 -22.63 30.62 26.13
N SER A 107 -21.77 31.06 25.20
CA SER A 107 -20.42 31.48 25.52
C SER A 107 -20.51 32.61 26.56
N VAL A 108 -19.97 32.38 27.75
CA VAL A 108 -19.67 33.47 28.69
C VAL A 108 -18.59 34.33 28.03
N ALA A 109 -19.04 35.35 27.30
CA ALA A 109 -18.18 36.46 26.91
C ALA A 109 -17.47 36.95 28.17
N ALA A 110 -16.18 37.24 28.05
CA ALA A 110 -15.40 37.98 29.03
C ALA A 110 -16.11 39.33 29.28
N GLY A 111 -17.08 39.30 30.18
CA GLY A 111 -17.72 40.50 30.68
C GLY A 111 -16.63 41.26 31.40
N ASP A 112 -16.50 42.55 31.07
CA ASP A 112 -15.88 43.53 31.94
C ASP A 112 -16.26 43.17 33.37
N VAL A 113 -15.30 42.63 34.12
CA VAL A 113 -15.41 42.52 35.57
C VAL A 113 -15.34 43.96 36.03
N ALA A 114 -16.48 44.66 35.92
CA ALA A 114 -16.74 45.83 36.72
C ALA A 114 -16.60 45.29 38.14
N ALA A 115 -15.40 45.46 38.69
CA ALA A 115 -15.07 45.10 40.04
C ALA A 115 -16.27 45.50 40.88
N LEU A 116 -17.00 44.50 41.38
CA LEU A 116 -17.92 44.69 42.48
C LEU A 116 -16.98 45.06 43.61
N ILE A 117 -16.56 46.33 43.64
CA ILE A 117 -16.24 47.03 44.87
C ILE A 117 -17.54 46.90 45.62
N VAL A 118 -17.74 45.80 46.35
CA VAL A 118 -18.73 45.71 47.39
C VAL A 118 -18.30 46.84 48.30
N PRO A 119 -18.98 48.00 48.29
CA PRO A 119 -18.60 49.02 49.25
C PRO A 119 -18.73 48.33 50.60
N PRO A 120 -17.70 48.43 51.48
CA PRO A 120 -17.89 47.94 52.83
C PRO A 120 -19.20 48.51 53.34
N GLY A 121 -19.98 47.68 54.04
CA GLY A 121 -21.22 48.15 54.65
C GLY A 121 -20.95 49.47 55.38
N GLU A 122 -21.85 50.43 55.27
CA GLU A 122 -21.67 51.77 55.87
C GLU A 122 -21.55 51.71 57.41
N ASP A 123 -21.80 50.54 58.00
CA ASP A 123 -21.69 50.29 59.42
C ASP A 123 -20.22 50.00 59.82
N PRO A 124 -19.71 50.62 60.90
CA PRO A 124 -18.38 50.36 61.41
C PRO A 124 -18.22 48.91 61.88
N VAL A 125 -17.06 48.32 61.61
CA VAL A 125 -16.71 46.95 62.01
C VAL A 125 -15.76 46.95 63.20
N ASP A 126 -15.94 46.00 64.13
CA ASP A 126 -15.01 45.81 65.26
C ASP A 126 -13.75 45.02 64.86
N LYS A 127 -13.86 44.21 63.81
CA LYS A 127 -12.81 43.35 63.27
C LYS A 127 -12.85 43.32 61.76
N VAL A 128 -11.68 43.13 61.16
CA VAL A 128 -11.51 43.05 59.70
C VAL A 128 -10.67 41.83 59.39
N THR A 129 -11.09 41.05 58.39
CA THR A 129 -10.27 39.97 57.84
C THR A 129 -9.27 40.57 56.87
N ILE A 130 -8.01 40.17 56.95
CA ILE A 130 -6.92 40.66 56.12
C ILE A 130 -6.07 39.50 55.62
N CYS A 131 -5.31 39.72 54.55
CA CYS A 131 -4.17 38.89 54.21
C CYS A 131 -2.93 39.50 54.83
N HIS A 132 -2.54 38.98 55.99
CA HIS A 132 -1.36 39.43 56.68
C HIS A 132 -0.12 38.82 56.05
N ARG A 133 0.86 39.67 55.74
CA ARG A 133 2.14 39.26 55.19
C ARG A 133 2.85 38.30 56.12
N THR A 134 3.62 37.38 55.55
CA THR A 134 4.61 36.60 56.28
C THR A 134 6.02 37.01 55.85
N ASP A 135 7.03 36.28 56.32
CA ASP A 135 8.41 36.33 55.78
C ASP A 135 8.71 35.07 54.94
N SER A 136 7.68 34.43 54.38
CA SER A 136 7.79 33.16 53.65
C SER A 136 7.41 33.30 52.18
N TYR A 137 8.37 33.06 51.29
CA TYR A 137 8.11 33.03 49.84
C TYR A 137 7.16 31.90 49.42
N SER A 138 7.11 30.79 50.17
CA SER A 138 6.21 29.67 49.86
C SER A 138 4.82 29.81 50.47
N ASN A 139 4.62 30.80 51.35
CA ASN A 139 3.34 31.10 51.98
C ASN A 139 3.28 32.60 52.33
N PRO A 140 3.22 33.49 51.33
CA PRO A 140 3.48 34.92 51.50
C PRO A 140 2.43 35.64 52.33
N TYR A 141 1.24 35.07 52.43
CA TYR A 141 0.14 35.62 53.21
C TYR A 141 -0.51 34.55 54.08
N VAL A 142 -1.09 34.98 55.20
CA VAL A 142 -1.98 34.18 56.04
C VAL A 142 -3.24 34.98 56.36
N VAL A 143 -4.38 34.29 56.40
CA VAL A 143 -5.65 34.90 56.79
C VAL A 143 -5.63 35.16 58.30
N ILE A 144 -5.84 36.41 58.72
CA ILE A 144 -6.09 36.76 60.12
C ILE A 144 -7.28 37.73 60.23
N THR A 145 -7.86 37.84 61.42
CA THR A 145 -9.01 38.72 61.69
C THR A 145 -8.75 39.61 62.92
N PRO A 146 -7.82 40.57 62.83
CA PRO A 146 -7.49 41.53 63.88
C PRO A 146 -8.66 42.48 64.17
N ALA A 147 -8.52 43.26 65.24
CA ALA A 147 -9.46 44.34 65.54
C ALA A 147 -9.26 45.47 64.53
N ALA A 148 -10.35 46.13 64.10
CA ALA A 148 -10.29 47.23 63.13
C ALA A 148 -9.31 48.34 63.59
N ASN A 149 -9.32 48.67 64.88
CA ASN A 149 -8.42 49.68 65.46
C ASN A 149 -6.94 49.24 65.52
N ALA A 150 -6.64 47.95 65.35
CA ALA A 150 -5.26 47.44 65.25
C ALA A 150 -4.70 47.62 63.82
N GLU A 151 -5.55 47.84 62.83
CA GLU A 151 -5.10 48.09 61.46
C GLU A 151 -4.71 49.55 61.24
N VAL A 152 -5.48 50.49 61.79
CA VAL A 152 -5.37 51.89 61.39
C VAL A 152 -4.25 52.66 62.11
N GLY A 153 -3.78 52.16 63.25
CA GLY A 153 -2.77 52.85 64.07
C GLY A 153 -3.40 54.03 64.82
N GLY A 154 -3.37 54.02 66.15
CA GLY A 154 -4.05 55.06 66.94
C GLY A 154 -3.98 54.88 68.45
N GLN A 155 -3.47 53.75 68.94
CA GLN A 155 -3.17 53.56 70.35
C GLN A 155 -1.70 53.92 70.62
N PRO A 156 -1.37 54.64 71.71
CA PRO A 156 0.00 55.09 72.02
C PRO A 156 1.02 53.96 72.28
N SER A 157 0.60 52.70 72.16
CA SER A 157 1.41 51.50 72.37
C SER A 157 1.20 50.40 71.32
N ALA A 158 0.44 50.64 70.25
CA ALA A 158 0.28 49.70 69.14
C ALA A 158 0.41 50.45 67.82
N ILE A 159 1.51 50.20 67.11
CA ILE A 159 1.68 50.64 65.73
C ILE A 159 0.80 49.72 64.89
N GLY A 160 -0.07 50.30 64.06
CA GLY A 160 -1.05 49.51 63.31
C GLY A 160 -0.42 48.73 62.15
N HIS A 161 -1.09 47.67 61.69
CA HIS A 161 -0.70 46.96 60.48
C HIS A 161 -0.60 47.90 59.26
N GLY A 162 -1.47 48.92 59.21
CA GLY A 162 -1.45 50.03 58.25
C GLY A 162 -0.29 51.02 58.39
N GLU A 163 0.63 50.81 59.34
CA GLU A 163 1.83 51.64 59.54
C GLU A 163 3.14 50.83 59.48
N GLU A 164 3.12 49.53 59.77
CA GLU A 164 4.31 48.66 59.80
C GLU A 164 4.50 47.79 58.56
N HIS A 165 3.46 47.52 57.78
CA HIS A 165 3.48 46.53 56.69
C HIS A 165 3.11 47.19 55.36
N LEU A 166 3.80 48.28 55.05
CA LEU A 166 3.54 49.16 53.91
C LEU A 166 4.26 48.77 52.61
N GLY A 167 4.85 47.57 52.57
CA GLY A 167 5.51 47.07 51.37
C GLY A 167 4.53 46.84 50.21
N PRO A 168 5.05 46.59 49.00
CA PRO A 168 4.22 46.21 47.85
C PRO A 168 3.51 44.88 48.09
N ILE A 169 2.57 44.50 47.24
CA ILE A 169 2.03 43.13 47.20
C ILE A 169 3.16 42.15 46.83
N PHE A 170 3.17 40.98 47.45
CA PHE A 170 4.13 39.92 47.12
C PHE A 170 3.95 39.45 45.67
N TYR A 171 5.06 39.30 44.95
CA TYR A 171 5.14 38.58 43.68
C TYR A 171 6.39 37.68 43.69
N PRO A 172 6.40 36.52 43.00
CA PRO A 172 7.48 35.53 43.10
C PRO A 172 8.89 36.09 42.84
N ASP A 173 9.01 37.06 41.93
CA ASP A 173 10.29 37.68 41.54
C ASP A 173 10.68 38.91 42.39
N ILE A 174 9.96 39.19 43.48
CA ILE A 174 10.29 40.31 44.36
C ILE A 174 11.71 40.14 44.92
N PRO A 175 12.58 41.16 44.89
CA PRO A 175 13.96 41.02 45.32
C PRO A 175 14.06 40.41 46.71
N LYS A 176 14.95 39.43 46.90
CA LYS A 176 15.15 38.77 48.19
C LYS A 176 15.37 39.79 49.31
N HIS A 177 14.76 39.54 50.46
CA HIS A 177 14.76 40.43 51.63
C HIS A 177 13.97 41.74 51.45
N THR A 178 13.14 41.85 50.41
CA THR A 178 12.14 42.91 50.34
C THR A 178 10.98 42.56 51.26
N GLU A 179 10.67 43.44 52.19
CA GLU A 179 9.45 43.34 52.98
C GLU A 179 8.25 43.73 52.10
N TRP A 180 7.32 42.81 51.86
CA TRP A 180 6.02 43.11 51.24
C TRP A 180 5.03 43.63 52.27
N GLY A 181 3.84 44.05 51.84
CA GLY A 181 2.82 44.62 52.70
C GLY A 181 1.59 43.73 52.87
N ASP A 182 0.79 44.05 53.89
CA ASP A 182 -0.51 43.41 54.14
C ASP A 182 -1.51 43.80 53.05
N ILE A 183 -2.51 42.95 52.80
CA ILE A 183 -3.66 43.27 51.96
C ILE A 183 -4.87 43.43 52.88
N VAL A 184 -5.34 44.66 53.00
CA VAL A 184 -6.40 45.06 53.94
C VAL A 184 -7.56 45.68 53.15
N PRO A 185 -8.78 45.13 53.22
CA PRO A 185 -9.96 45.74 52.61
C PRO A 185 -10.22 47.14 53.16
N ALA A 186 -10.94 47.94 52.39
CA ALA A 186 -11.53 49.16 52.92
C ALA A 186 -12.61 48.83 53.96
N PHE A 187 -12.71 49.60 55.06
CA PHE A 187 -13.75 49.42 56.07
C PHE A 187 -14.00 50.71 56.86
N TYR A 188 -15.17 50.80 57.50
CA TYR A 188 -15.47 51.83 58.50
C TYR A 188 -15.15 51.33 59.90
N TYR A 189 -14.69 52.19 60.81
CA TYR A 189 -14.36 51.82 62.19
C TYR A 189 -14.70 52.94 63.20
N ASN A 190 -14.79 52.56 64.47
CA ASN A 190 -14.98 53.50 65.57
C ASN A 190 -13.66 53.69 66.33
N ASP A 191 -13.15 54.92 66.36
CA ASP A 191 -11.88 55.28 67.04
C ASP A 191 -11.99 55.34 68.58
N GLY A 192 -13.18 55.08 69.13
CA GLY A 192 -13.47 55.17 70.56
C GLY A 192 -14.00 56.53 71.02
N GLY A 193 -14.24 57.47 70.11
CA GLY A 193 -15.00 58.71 70.34
C GLY A 193 -16.51 58.57 70.13
N GLU A 194 -17.30 59.52 70.65
CA GLU A 194 -18.77 59.63 70.43
C GLU A 194 -19.14 60.18 69.03
N SER A 195 -18.23 60.12 68.05
CA SER A 195 -18.36 60.73 66.72
C SER A 195 -18.56 59.72 65.59
N ASP A 196 -18.93 60.24 64.40
CA ASP A 196 -19.21 59.49 63.18
C ASP A 196 -18.10 58.48 62.82
N PRO A 197 -18.43 57.31 62.23
CA PRO A 197 -17.46 56.30 61.82
C PRO A 197 -16.34 56.87 60.92
N GLU A 198 -15.09 56.48 61.20
CA GLU A 198 -13.95 56.80 60.34
C GLU A 198 -13.79 55.75 59.25
N PHE A 199 -13.21 56.14 58.11
CA PHE A 199 -13.02 55.26 56.95
C PHE A 199 -11.54 54.95 56.72
N PHE A 200 -11.21 53.67 56.72
CA PHE A 200 -9.91 53.17 56.27
C PHE A 200 -10.01 52.83 54.77
N PRO A 201 -9.20 53.45 53.89
CA PRO A 201 -9.31 53.27 52.44
C PRO A 201 -8.83 51.89 51.95
N GLY A 202 -8.27 51.07 52.82
CA GLY A 202 -7.60 49.82 52.48
C GLY A 202 -6.09 50.01 52.31
N LEU A 203 -5.35 48.90 52.38
CA LEU A 203 -3.91 48.81 52.13
C LEU A 203 -3.68 47.73 51.09
N ASN A 204 -2.90 48.03 50.03
CA ASN A 204 -2.69 47.13 48.90
C ASN A 204 -4.01 46.57 48.32
N TRP A 205 -5.07 47.39 48.32
CA TRP A 205 -6.43 46.98 47.92
C TRP A 205 -6.73 47.26 46.44
N ASP A 206 -5.75 47.08 45.57
CA ASP A 206 -5.92 47.15 44.12
C ASP A 206 -6.48 45.82 43.57
N ALA A 207 -6.55 45.67 42.24
CA ALA A 207 -7.08 44.46 41.61
C ALA A 207 -6.27 43.20 41.96
N GLU A 208 -4.95 43.33 42.09
CA GLU A 208 -4.04 42.23 42.45
C GLU A 208 -4.29 41.80 43.89
N GLY A 209 -4.40 42.77 44.81
CA GLY A 209 -4.68 42.51 46.21
C GLY A 209 -6.05 41.90 46.43
N GLN A 210 -7.06 42.39 45.72
CA GLN A 210 -8.41 41.81 45.73
C GLN A 210 -8.39 40.36 45.24
N ALA A 211 -7.67 40.05 44.16
CA ALA A 211 -7.57 38.68 43.66
C ALA A 211 -6.91 37.72 44.66
N ILE A 212 -5.86 38.16 45.36
CA ILE A 212 -5.23 37.36 46.43
C ILE A 212 -6.19 37.20 47.62
N TYR A 213 -6.88 38.26 48.01
CA TYR A 213 -7.82 38.24 49.13
C TYR A 213 -9.02 37.33 48.85
N GLU A 214 -9.60 37.40 47.65
CA GLU A 214 -10.72 36.56 47.21
C GLU A 214 -10.32 35.09 47.05
N ASN A 215 -9.03 34.83 46.82
CA ASN A 215 -8.45 33.48 46.76
C ASN A 215 -7.93 33.02 48.14
N ASP A 216 -8.62 33.39 49.23
CA ASP A 216 -8.28 33.02 50.62
C ASP A 216 -6.83 33.33 51.02
N CYS A 217 -6.32 34.47 50.56
CA CYS A 217 -4.92 34.89 50.72
C CYS A 217 -3.88 33.98 50.07
N ALA A 218 -4.29 33.04 49.22
CA ALA A 218 -3.38 32.32 48.36
C ALA A 218 -3.10 33.15 47.10
N LEU A 219 -1.86 33.11 46.62
CA LEU A 219 -1.55 33.71 45.33
C LEU A 219 -2.40 33.01 44.25
N PRO A 220 -3.08 33.76 43.38
CA PRO A 220 -3.71 33.15 42.22
C PRO A 220 -2.61 32.44 41.42
N GLN A 221 -2.81 31.16 41.15
CA GLN A 221 -1.91 30.42 40.26
C GLN A 221 -1.96 31.13 38.90
N PRO A 222 -0.81 31.41 38.26
CA PRO A 222 -0.84 31.90 36.89
C PRO A 222 -1.66 30.88 36.07
N PRO A 223 -2.47 31.34 35.09
CA PRO A 223 -3.15 30.40 34.23
C PRO A 223 -2.08 29.49 33.59
N PRO A 224 -2.40 28.21 33.31
CA PRO A 224 -1.47 27.35 32.61
C PRO A 224 -1.04 28.03 31.29
N PRO A 225 0.20 27.78 30.83
CA PRO A 225 0.59 28.21 29.49
C PRO A 225 -0.33 27.51 28.46
N PRO A 226 -0.57 28.15 27.30
CA PRO A 226 -1.29 27.47 26.23
C PRO A 226 -0.49 26.26 25.76
N THR A 227 -1.18 25.24 25.26
CA THR A 227 -0.58 23.98 24.81
C THR A 227 -0.87 23.76 23.32
N MET A 228 0.05 23.07 22.64
CA MET A 228 -0.12 22.63 21.26
C MET A 228 -0.34 21.11 21.23
N LYS A 229 -1.22 20.66 20.35
CA LYS A 229 -1.38 19.25 20.01
C LYS A 229 -1.28 19.11 18.50
N VAL A 230 -0.36 18.27 18.05
CA VAL A 230 -0.17 17.95 16.63
C VAL A 230 -0.73 16.56 16.35
N GLU A 231 -1.60 16.45 15.36
CA GLU A 231 -2.12 15.19 14.82
C GLU A 231 -1.82 15.18 13.33
N TYR A 232 -1.30 14.08 12.80
CA TYR A 232 -0.96 13.95 11.39
C TYR A 232 -1.29 12.55 10.89
N THR A 233 -1.61 12.44 9.61
CA THR A 233 -1.79 11.15 8.94
C THR A 233 -0.51 10.78 8.18
N THR A 234 0.12 9.68 8.59
CA THR A 234 1.26 9.08 7.88
C THR A 234 0.71 8.25 6.73
N CYS A 235 0.59 8.86 5.56
CA CYS A 235 0.15 8.25 4.30
C CYS A 235 -1.29 7.72 4.32
N VAL A 236 -2.17 8.26 3.48
CA VAL A 236 -3.48 7.63 3.22
C VAL A 236 -3.42 6.94 1.86
N GLY A 237 -4.03 5.76 1.80
CA GLY A 237 -3.89 4.80 0.72
C GLY A 237 -4.49 5.22 -0.62
N TYR A 238 -4.57 4.23 -1.52
CA TYR A 238 -5.02 4.31 -2.91
C TYR A 238 -6.38 5.04 -3.12
N ASP A 239 -7.19 5.18 -2.08
CA ASP A 239 -8.49 5.88 -2.10
C ASP A 239 -8.39 7.43 -2.10
N GLY A 240 -7.18 8.00 -2.05
CA GLY A 240 -6.95 9.38 -2.47
C GLY A 240 -7.16 10.45 -1.40
N ASP A 241 -7.09 10.10 -0.12
CA ASP A 241 -6.90 11.12 0.91
C ASP A 241 -5.41 11.47 0.96
N ASP A 242 -5.07 12.73 0.76
CA ASP A 242 -3.68 13.14 0.89
C ASP A 242 -3.28 13.16 2.39
N PRO A 243 -2.00 12.90 2.73
CA PRO A 243 -1.50 13.14 4.08
C PRO A 243 -1.88 14.53 4.58
N SER A 244 -2.35 14.60 5.83
CA SER A 244 -2.88 15.81 6.45
C SER A 244 -2.21 16.06 7.79
N LEU A 245 -2.18 17.34 8.19
CA LEU A 245 -1.69 17.81 9.47
C LEU A 245 -2.77 18.66 10.13
N THR A 246 -3.13 18.32 11.36
CA THR A 246 -4.01 19.11 12.21
C THR A 246 -3.22 19.62 13.42
N VAL A 247 -3.20 20.93 13.61
CA VAL A 247 -2.64 21.55 14.83
C VAL A 247 -3.79 22.15 15.62
N THR A 248 -3.91 21.72 16.87
CA THR A 248 -4.88 22.24 17.83
C THR A 248 -4.14 22.99 18.94
N LEU A 249 -4.54 24.23 19.19
CA LEU A 249 -4.05 25.05 20.28
C LEU A 249 -5.12 25.17 21.36
N GLU A 250 -4.74 25.00 22.61
CA GLU A 250 -5.64 25.09 23.77
C GLU A 250 -5.15 26.14 24.78
N GLY A 251 -6.07 26.69 25.57
CA GLY A 251 -5.72 27.66 26.62
C GLY A 251 -5.31 29.04 26.12
N LEU A 252 -5.74 29.44 24.91
CA LEU A 252 -5.42 30.75 24.36
C LEU A 252 -6.04 31.89 25.19
N ARG A 253 -5.31 32.99 25.29
CA ARG A 253 -5.68 34.21 26.02
C ARG A 253 -5.99 35.34 25.05
N ALA A 254 -7.13 36.00 25.24
CA ALA A 254 -7.60 37.06 24.34
C ALA A 254 -6.70 38.30 24.29
N ASN A 255 -5.73 38.44 25.18
CA ASN A 255 -4.84 39.60 25.24
C ASN A 255 -3.46 39.38 24.59
N LEU A 256 -3.25 38.24 23.91
CA LEU A 256 -1.99 37.88 23.26
C LEU A 256 -2.22 37.56 21.78
N ASP A 257 -1.22 37.84 20.96
CA ASP A 257 -1.14 37.33 19.59
C ASP A 257 -0.39 35.99 19.59
N TYR A 258 -0.80 35.08 18.71
CA TYR A 258 -0.19 33.77 18.55
C TYR A 258 0.19 33.52 17.10
N ARG A 259 1.18 32.65 16.90
CA ARG A 259 1.64 32.21 15.58
C ARG A 259 2.04 30.74 15.64
N VAL A 260 1.62 29.96 14.65
CA VAL A 260 2.13 28.62 14.39
C VAL A 260 2.88 28.66 13.07
N THR A 261 4.14 28.22 13.08
CA THR A 261 4.97 28.09 11.88
C THR A 261 5.15 26.61 11.58
N VAL A 262 4.69 26.18 10.41
CA VAL A 262 4.93 24.83 9.90
C VAL A 262 6.08 24.91 8.91
N SER A 263 7.10 24.08 9.10
CA SER A 263 8.30 24.05 8.25
C SER A 263 8.73 22.63 7.94
N ASN A 264 9.40 22.44 6.82
CA ASN A 264 10.02 21.19 6.41
C ASN A 264 11.49 21.43 5.98
N GLN A 265 12.13 20.42 5.39
CA GLN A 265 13.52 20.52 4.93
C GLN A 265 13.74 21.59 3.85
N ASP A 266 12.71 21.95 3.08
CA ASP A 266 12.74 22.98 2.04
C ASP A 266 12.48 24.40 2.57
N GLY A 267 12.06 24.52 3.84
CA GLY A 267 11.84 25.79 4.52
C GLY A 267 10.46 25.91 5.15
N VAL A 268 9.95 27.13 5.27
CA VAL A 268 8.63 27.39 5.85
C VAL A 268 7.54 27.00 4.86
N VAL A 269 6.66 26.09 5.27
CA VAL A 269 5.50 25.61 4.51
C VAL A 269 4.34 26.58 4.66
N ASP A 270 3.98 26.93 5.90
CA ASP A 270 2.91 27.88 6.17
C ASP A 270 3.07 28.55 7.55
N VAL A 271 2.37 29.69 7.71
CA VAL A 271 2.32 30.46 8.96
C VAL A 271 0.88 30.80 9.30
N TRP A 272 0.37 30.21 10.38
CA TRP A 272 -0.96 30.50 10.91
C TRP A 272 -0.89 31.52 12.05
N VAL A 273 -1.42 32.72 11.82
CA VAL A 273 -1.46 33.80 12.82
C VAL A 273 -2.84 33.88 13.46
N ILE A 274 -2.89 33.82 14.79
CA ILE A 274 -4.12 34.01 15.56
C ILE A 274 -4.02 35.36 16.30
N PRO A 275 -4.81 36.37 15.92
CA PRO A 275 -4.73 37.69 16.53
C PRO A 275 -5.31 37.69 17.95
N ALA A 276 -4.88 38.69 18.72
CA ALA A 276 -5.49 39.06 19.99
C ALA A 276 -7.01 39.25 19.83
N GLY A 277 -7.75 38.86 20.87
CA GLY A 277 -9.20 38.73 20.90
C GLY A 277 -9.68 37.28 20.87
N THR A 278 -8.81 36.33 20.50
CA THR A 278 -9.11 34.90 20.47
C THR A 278 -8.78 34.23 21.81
N SER A 279 -9.70 33.42 22.35
CA SER A 279 -9.48 32.64 23.58
C SER A 279 -10.03 31.23 23.47
N GLY A 280 -9.52 30.31 24.29
CA GLY A 280 -9.99 28.91 24.33
C GLY A 280 -9.21 28.02 23.36
N THR A 281 -9.94 27.21 22.59
CA THR A 281 -9.38 26.21 21.67
C THR A 281 -9.60 26.62 20.22
N VAL A 282 -8.56 26.47 19.40
CA VAL A 282 -8.62 26.68 17.94
C VAL A 282 -7.81 25.61 17.24
N SER A 283 -8.21 25.24 16.02
CA SER A 283 -7.49 24.25 15.21
C SER A 283 -7.33 24.75 13.78
N ASN A 284 -6.26 24.29 13.13
CA ASN A 284 -6.04 24.47 11.70
C ASN A 284 -5.62 23.14 11.07
N VAL A 285 -6.02 22.92 9.82
CA VAL A 285 -5.73 21.71 9.06
C VAL A 285 -4.99 22.10 7.79
N TRP A 286 -3.88 21.40 7.51
CA TRP A 286 -3.13 21.45 6.26
C TRP A 286 -3.31 20.12 5.54
N ASP A 287 -3.91 20.18 4.35
CA ASP A 287 -4.26 19.02 3.53
C ASP A 287 -4.29 19.47 2.06
N PRO A 288 -3.42 18.95 1.17
CA PRO A 288 -2.35 17.97 1.41
C PRO A 288 -1.11 18.53 2.12
N ILE A 289 -0.31 17.68 2.75
CA ILE A 289 1.11 17.96 3.07
C ILE A 289 2.05 16.91 2.45
N PRO A 290 3.09 17.28 1.69
CA PRO A 290 3.97 16.31 1.04
C PRO A 290 4.71 15.42 2.06
N GLY A 291 5.24 14.27 1.62
CA GLY A 291 6.17 13.50 2.43
C GLY A 291 7.41 14.33 2.82
N GLY A 292 7.91 14.14 4.04
CA GLY A 292 9.08 14.84 4.55
C GLY A 292 9.11 14.96 6.08
N SER A 293 10.21 15.48 6.60
CA SER A 293 10.32 15.85 8.02
C SER A 293 9.78 17.25 8.24
N TYR A 294 8.91 17.39 9.24
CA TYR A 294 8.24 18.63 9.61
C TYR A 294 8.62 19.07 11.02
N THR A 295 8.67 20.38 11.22
CA THR A 295 8.74 21.04 12.51
C THR A 295 7.63 22.07 12.60
N VAL A 296 6.82 21.97 13.66
CA VAL A 296 5.75 22.90 14.00
C VAL A 296 6.18 23.69 15.23
N VAL A 297 6.32 25.01 15.07
CA VAL A 297 6.71 25.93 16.14
C VAL A 297 5.50 26.77 16.53
N PHE A 298 5.09 26.67 17.79
CA PHE A 298 4.04 27.51 18.37
C PHE A 298 4.66 28.65 19.18
N GLU A 299 4.32 29.88 18.81
CA GLU A 299 4.85 31.10 19.40
C GLU A 299 3.73 32.02 19.91
N GLN A 300 4.04 32.82 20.92
CA GLN A 300 3.18 33.89 21.43
C GLN A 300 3.91 35.24 21.42
N SER A 301 3.16 36.34 21.34
CA SER A 301 3.70 37.71 21.39
C SER A 301 3.07 38.49 22.55
N ILE A 302 3.86 38.75 23.59
CA ILE A 302 3.49 39.60 24.74
C ILE A 302 3.73 41.09 24.42
N VAL A 303 4.74 41.36 23.60
CA VAL A 303 5.10 42.70 23.14
C VAL A 303 5.02 42.70 21.62
N GLU A 304 4.26 43.65 21.07
CA GLU A 304 4.05 43.77 19.62
C GLU A 304 5.36 43.62 18.84
N GLY A 305 5.43 42.58 17.99
CA GLY A 305 6.58 42.28 17.15
C GLY A 305 7.69 41.43 17.79
N VAL A 306 7.54 41.00 19.04
CA VAL A 306 8.48 40.11 19.74
C VAL A 306 7.78 38.78 20.03
N TRP A 307 8.29 37.71 19.43
CA TRP A 307 7.73 36.37 19.54
C TRP A 307 8.58 35.50 20.47
N GLU A 308 7.91 34.72 21.32
CA GLU A 308 8.50 33.73 22.21
C GLU A 308 7.94 32.35 21.86
N VAL A 309 8.82 31.35 21.74
CA VAL A 309 8.43 29.95 21.49
C VAL A 309 7.77 29.40 22.75
N VAL A 310 6.52 28.95 22.61
CA VAL A 310 5.75 28.27 23.64
C VAL A 310 5.99 26.76 23.58
N ASP A 311 5.94 26.19 22.37
CA ASP A 311 6.06 24.77 22.13
C ASP A 311 6.65 24.49 20.74
N GLU A 312 7.28 23.33 20.58
CA GLU A 312 7.90 22.89 19.33
C GLU A 312 7.79 21.37 19.22
N GLU A 313 7.20 20.90 18.12
CA GLU A 313 7.04 19.48 17.83
C GLU A 313 7.62 19.18 16.45
N SER A 314 8.30 18.04 16.32
CA SER A 314 8.83 17.55 15.05
C SER A 314 8.35 16.14 14.79
N PHE A 315 7.98 15.87 13.53
CA PHE A 315 7.51 14.57 13.08
C PHE A 315 7.94 14.33 11.63
N THR A 316 7.80 13.11 11.15
CA THR A 316 8.05 12.77 9.73
C THR A 316 6.77 12.22 9.15
N VAL A 317 6.38 12.77 8.00
CA VAL A 317 5.39 12.16 7.12
C VAL A 317 6.18 11.36 6.12
N GLU A 318 6.03 10.03 6.16
CA GLU A 318 6.68 9.18 5.17
C GLU A 318 6.07 9.46 3.78
N GLU A 319 6.84 9.21 2.71
CA GLU A 319 6.23 9.23 1.38
C GLU A 319 5.28 8.03 1.28
N CYS A 320 4.10 8.22 0.68
CA CYS A 320 3.19 7.09 0.43
C CYS A 320 3.92 6.05 -0.40
N LEU A 321 3.96 4.80 0.07
CA LEU A 321 4.49 3.69 -0.69
C LEU A 321 3.65 3.53 -1.96
N VAL A 322 4.27 3.82 -3.10
CA VAL A 322 3.67 3.54 -4.40
C VAL A 322 4.11 2.12 -4.75
N LEU A 323 3.23 1.15 -4.45
CA LEU A 323 3.39 -0.20 -4.94
C LEU A 323 3.08 -0.18 -6.45
N ASP A 324 4.04 -0.62 -7.25
CA ASP A 324 3.88 -0.76 -8.70
C ASP A 324 4.07 -2.22 -9.08
N VAL A 325 3.18 -2.70 -9.96
CA VAL A 325 3.16 -4.07 -10.42
C VAL A 325 3.10 -4.11 -11.94
N THR A 326 4.06 -4.82 -12.51
CA THR A 326 4.08 -5.09 -13.95
C THR A 326 4.12 -6.59 -14.15
N VAL A 327 3.35 -7.08 -15.11
CA VAL A 327 3.24 -8.53 -15.35
C VAL A 327 3.47 -8.82 -16.82
N ALA A 328 4.23 -9.87 -17.09
CA ALA A 328 4.47 -10.37 -18.43
C ALA A 328 4.33 -11.91 -18.45
N ALA A 329 3.47 -12.42 -19.33
CA ALA A 329 3.48 -13.84 -19.66
C ALA A 329 4.84 -14.20 -20.31
N ILE A 330 5.47 -15.29 -19.86
CA ILE A 330 6.79 -15.72 -20.34
C ILE A 330 6.67 -16.76 -21.47
N GLY A 331 5.47 -17.28 -21.71
CA GLY A 331 5.22 -18.28 -22.74
C GLY A 331 3.74 -18.40 -23.08
N CYS A 332 3.47 -19.27 -24.04
CA CYS A 332 2.12 -19.68 -24.37
C CYS A 332 1.70 -20.90 -23.52
N SER A 333 0.41 -21.19 -23.46
CA SER A 333 -0.16 -22.34 -22.74
C SER A 333 -0.94 -23.27 -23.67
N LEU A 334 -0.84 -24.57 -23.41
CA LEU A 334 -1.60 -25.66 -24.02
C LEU A 334 -2.77 -26.13 -23.14
N GLY A 335 -2.82 -25.68 -21.89
CA GLY A 335 -3.84 -26.12 -20.95
C GLY A 335 -3.63 -25.50 -19.58
N TYR A 336 -2.68 -26.01 -18.79
CA TYR A 336 -2.32 -25.50 -17.46
C TYR A 336 -0.80 -25.52 -17.31
N ASP A 337 -0.09 -25.05 -18.33
CA ASP A 337 1.38 -25.07 -18.43
C ASP A 337 1.96 -23.71 -18.83
N GLY A 338 1.13 -22.66 -18.80
CA GLY A 338 1.57 -21.29 -18.97
C GLY A 338 2.27 -20.76 -17.72
N ASP A 339 3.23 -19.87 -17.95
CA ASP A 339 3.99 -19.19 -16.91
C ASP A 339 3.91 -17.66 -17.11
N ALA A 340 3.89 -16.92 -16.01
CA ALA A 340 4.00 -15.46 -15.97
C ALA A 340 5.08 -15.02 -14.98
N LEU A 341 5.75 -13.92 -15.30
CA LEU A 341 6.64 -13.21 -14.39
C LEU A 341 5.96 -11.93 -13.95
N VAL A 342 5.84 -11.76 -12.65
CA VAL A 342 5.33 -10.55 -12.02
C VAL A 342 6.52 -9.79 -11.46
N SER A 343 6.79 -8.61 -11.99
CA SER A 343 7.81 -7.69 -11.45
C SER A 343 7.12 -6.68 -10.54
N LEU A 344 7.43 -6.77 -9.25
CA LEU A 344 6.95 -5.88 -8.19
C LEU A 344 8.01 -4.84 -7.86
N SER A 345 7.60 -3.60 -7.60
CA SER A 345 8.48 -2.54 -7.10
C SER A 345 7.76 -1.62 -6.12
N GLY A 346 8.53 -0.87 -5.32
CA GLY A 346 7.96 -0.08 -4.22
C GLY A 346 7.62 -0.92 -2.98
N LEU A 347 8.26 -2.09 -2.86
CA LEU A 347 8.12 -2.98 -1.69
C LEU A 347 8.96 -2.48 -0.51
N VAL A 348 8.50 -2.76 0.70
CA VAL A 348 9.24 -2.55 1.95
C VAL A 348 9.89 -3.86 2.34
N VAL A 349 11.21 -3.86 2.48
CA VAL A 349 11.99 -5.06 2.83
C VAL A 349 11.53 -5.61 4.19
N ASP A 350 11.40 -6.94 4.26
CA ASP A 350 10.95 -7.70 5.43
C ASP A 350 9.45 -7.51 5.80
N GLU A 351 8.66 -6.83 4.97
CA GLU A 351 7.19 -6.75 5.11
C GLU A 351 6.47 -7.86 4.33
N GLU A 352 5.31 -8.28 4.83
CA GLU A 352 4.43 -9.26 4.18
C GLU A 352 3.43 -8.55 3.27
N TYR A 353 3.08 -9.16 2.14
CA TYR A 353 2.09 -8.68 1.17
C TYR A 353 1.12 -9.79 0.82
N ASP A 354 -0.17 -9.50 0.85
CA ASP A 354 -1.22 -10.40 0.39
C ASP A 354 -1.43 -10.22 -1.11
N TRP A 355 -1.57 -11.31 -1.85
CA TRP A 355 -1.86 -11.26 -3.28
C TRP A 355 -2.97 -12.23 -3.65
N VAL A 356 -3.71 -11.86 -4.69
CA VAL A 356 -4.78 -12.66 -5.30
C VAL A 356 -4.59 -12.62 -6.80
N LEU A 357 -4.56 -13.80 -7.43
CA LEU A 357 -4.49 -13.99 -8.88
C LEU A 357 -5.80 -14.62 -9.36
N ILE A 358 -6.54 -13.87 -10.17
CA ILE A 358 -7.88 -14.22 -10.64
C ILE A 358 -7.82 -14.44 -12.16
N GLY A 359 -8.38 -15.56 -12.63
CA GLY A 359 -8.63 -15.90 -14.03
C GLY A 359 -10.01 -16.57 -14.18
N ASP A 360 -10.41 -16.91 -15.42
CA ASP A 360 -11.77 -17.41 -15.74
C ASP A 360 -12.21 -18.61 -14.87
N ASP A 361 -11.32 -19.60 -14.76
CA ASP A 361 -11.49 -20.79 -13.90
C ASP A 361 -10.27 -20.97 -12.97
N TYR A 362 -9.53 -19.88 -12.74
CA TYR A 362 -8.31 -19.88 -11.93
C TYR A 362 -8.46 -18.92 -10.76
N PHE A 363 -8.15 -19.40 -9.56
CA PHE A 363 -8.07 -18.57 -8.37
C PHE A 363 -6.90 -19.07 -7.53
N ALA A 364 -5.93 -18.21 -7.30
CA ALA A 364 -4.86 -18.44 -6.36
C ALA A 364 -4.72 -17.21 -5.46
N GLU A 365 -4.40 -17.45 -4.20
CA GLU A 365 -4.10 -16.40 -3.24
C GLU A 365 -2.91 -16.85 -2.39
N GLY A 366 -2.21 -15.89 -1.82
CA GLY A 366 -1.10 -16.19 -0.94
C GLY A 366 -0.53 -14.94 -0.31
N THR A 367 0.56 -15.17 0.43
CA THR A 367 1.37 -14.10 0.99
C THR A 367 2.78 -14.18 0.43
N LEU A 368 3.44 -13.03 0.29
CA LEU A 368 4.86 -12.94 -0.04
C LEU A 368 5.55 -12.04 0.98
N VAL A 369 6.81 -12.34 1.28
CA VAL A 369 7.66 -11.48 2.12
C VAL A 369 8.67 -10.82 1.19
N ALA A 370 8.73 -9.49 1.20
CA ALA A 370 9.61 -8.75 0.31
C ALA A 370 11.08 -8.87 0.76
N GLU A 371 11.90 -9.57 -0.03
CA GLU A 371 13.34 -9.70 0.22
C GLU A 371 14.15 -8.49 -0.28
N ALA A 372 13.53 -7.63 -1.08
CA ALA A 372 14.11 -6.43 -1.68
C ALA A 372 13.00 -5.42 -2.05
N GLU A 373 13.37 -4.17 -2.31
CA GLU A 373 12.43 -3.11 -2.76
C GLU A 373 11.79 -3.39 -4.14
N SER A 374 12.37 -4.35 -4.87
CA SER A 374 11.87 -4.86 -6.13
C SER A 374 12.14 -6.36 -6.24
N MET A 375 11.18 -7.15 -6.73
CA MET A 375 11.35 -8.60 -6.92
C MET A 375 10.53 -9.13 -8.09
N ASP A 376 10.99 -10.25 -8.66
CA ASP A 376 10.27 -10.99 -9.68
C ASP A 376 9.66 -12.26 -9.07
N VAL A 377 8.34 -12.41 -9.19
CA VAL A 377 7.59 -13.56 -8.69
C VAL A 377 7.07 -14.38 -9.86
N PRO A 378 7.50 -15.65 -10.03
CA PRO A 378 6.97 -16.51 -11.06
C PRO A 378 5.63 -17.11 -10.64
N PHE A 379 4.66 -17.07 -11.56
CA PHE A 379 3.38 -17.78 -11.47
C PHE A 379 3.33 -18.82 -12.58
N GLY A 380 2.97 -20.06 -12.24
CA GLY A 380 2.89 -21.16 -13.19
C GLY A 380 1.52 -21.83 -13.18
N ASP A 381 1.41 -22.89 -13.96
CA ASP A 381 0.19 -23.67 -14.15
C ASP A 381 -1.01 -22.85 -14.66
N LEU A 382 -0.73 -21.83 -15.49
CA LEU A 382 -1.73 -20.92 -16.03
C LEU A 382 -2.31 -21.44 -17.34
N ALA A 383 -3.64 -21.43 -17.44
CA ALA A 383 -4.33 -21.68 -18.69
C ALA A 383 -4.28 -20.49 -19.65
N PRO A 384 -4.49 -20.69 -20.97
CA PRO A 384 -4.69 -19.56 -21.87
C PRO A 384 -5.87 -18.70 -21.39
N GLY A 385 -5.67 -17.40 -21.24
CA GLY A 385 -6.68 -16.56 -20.58
C GLY A 385 -6.19 -15.18 -20.19
N ASN A 386 -7.14 -14.33 -19.80
CA ASN A 386 -6.89 -13.06 -19.14
C ASN A 386 -6.80 -13.29 -17.62
N TYR A 387 -5.85 -12.62 -16.98
CA TYR A 387 -5.63 -12.68 -15.54
C TYR A 387 -5.57 -11.28 -14.95
N LEU A 388 -6.11 -11.14 -13.74
CA LEU A 388 -5.97 -9.98 -12.87
C LEU A 388 -5.15 -10.41 -11.65
N LEU A 389 -4.00 -9.77 -11.46
CA LEU A 389 -3.25 -9.86 -10.22
C LEU A 389 -3.55 -8.63 -9.38
N GLU A 390 -4.00 -8.85 -8.15
CA GLU A 390 -4.11 -7.84 -7.11
C GLU A 390 -3.08 -8.16 -6.04
N ILE A 391 -2.34 -7.15 -5.58
CA ILE A 391 -1.40 -7.28 -4.47
C ILE A 391 -1.58 -6.10 -3.54
N GLY A 392 -1.54 -6.35 -2.23
CA GLY A 392 -1.60 -5.28 -1.25
C GLY A 392 -0.86 -5.54 0.05
N TRP A 393 -0.56 -4.45 0.75
CA TRP A 393 0.09 -4.48 2.06
C TRP A 393 -0.98 -4.65 3.17
N PRO A 394 -0.98 -5.76 3.92
CA PRO A 394 -1.91 -6.00 5.02
C PRO A 394 -1.65 -5.00 6.16
N ALA A 395 -2.53 -4.02 6.31
CA ALA A 395 -2.51 -3.14 7.45
C ALA A 395 -3.92 -3.04 8.07
N GLY A 396 -4.31 -4.12 8.75
CA GLY A 396 -5.59 -4.24 9.46
C GLY A 396 -6.57 -5.18 8.77
N GLU A 397 -7.87 -4.88 8.88
CA GLU A 397 -8.94 -5.66 8.23
C GLU A 397 -9.09 -5.35 6.73
N GLU A 398 -8.51 -4.24 6.25
CA GLU A 398 -8.52 -3.82 4.85
C GLU A 398 -7.08 -3.49 4.41
N PRO A 399 -6.64 -3.93 3.22
CA PRO A 399 -5.31 -3.59 2.70
C PRO A 399 -5.21 -2.09 2.39
N ILE A 400 -4.14 -1.43 2.83
CA ILE A 400 -3.98 0.04 2.72
C ILE A 400 -3.41 0.45 1.36
N VAL A 401 -2.59 -0.41 0.75
CA VAL A 401 -1.99 -0.18 -0.56
C VAL A 401 -2.40 -1.33 -1.45
N LEU A 402 -3.02 -1.03 -2.59
CA LEU A 402 -3.39 -1.99 -3.62
C LEU A 402 -2.71 -1.59 -4.91
N ALA A 403 -2.04 -2.54 -5.54
CA ALA A 403 -1.59 -2.43 -6.91
C ALA A 403 -2.21 -3.58 -7.69
N ASP A 404 -2.65 -3.30 -8.91
CA ASP A 404 -3.21 -4.29 -9.80
C ASP A 404 -2.52 -4.28 -11.17
N ALA A 405 -2.52 -5.44 -11.81
CA ALA A 405 -2.09 -5.57 -13.18
C ALA A 405 -2.89 -6.66 -13.87
N THR A 406 -3.23 -6.40 -15.13
CA THR A 406 -3.86 -7.39 -15.99
C THR A 406 -2.87 -7.88 -17.04
N PHE A 407 -2.94 -9.17 -17.36
CA PHE A 407 -2.09 -9.78 -18.37
C PHE A 407 -2.80 -10.92 -19.08
N PHE A 408 -2.27 -11.29 -20.25
CA PHE A 408 -2.81 -12.33 -21.10
C PHE A 408 -1.79 -13.46 -21.29
N VAL A 409 -2.20 -14.69 -21.02
CA VAL A 409 -1.43 -15.90 -21.35
C VAL A 409 -1.91 -16.39 -22.71
N GLU A 410 -1.05 -16.29 -23.72
CA GLU A 410 -1.40 -16.66 -25.09
C GLU A 410 -1.61 -18.17 -25.23
N PRO A 411 -2.62 -18.63 -26.00
CA PRO A 411 -2.70 -20.05 -26.38
C PRO A 411 -1.55 -20.40 -27.35
N CYS A 412 -0.94 -21.58 -27.19
CA CYS A 412 0.14 -21.98 -28.08
C CYS A 412 -0.35 -22.25 -29.50
N PRO A 413 0.39 -21.81 -30.54
CA PRO A 413 0.10 -22.17 -31.92
C PRO A 413 0.29 -23.68 -32.12
N PRO A 414 -0.61 -24.34 -32.87
CA PRO A 414 -0.47 -25.76 -33.16
C PRO A 414 0.72 -26.02 -34.09
N ASP A 415 1.38 -27.14 -33.90
CA ASP A 415 2.44 -27.63 -34.78
C ASP A 415 1.87 -28.69 -35.74
N VAL A 416 2.28 -28.64 -37.01
CA VAL A 416 1.71 -29.48 -38.07
C VAL A 416 2.79 -30.24 -38.80
N THR A 417 2.68 -31.57 -38.83
CA THR A 417 3.51 -32.44 -39.69
C THR A 417 2.62 -33.38 -40.51
N VAL A 418 3.11 -33.82 -41.68
CA VAL A 418 2.31 -34.63 -42.62
C VAL A 418 3.05 -35.90 -42.99
N THR A 419 2.39 -37.05 -42.80
CA THR A 419 2.84 -38.35 -43.31
C THR A 419 2.06 -38.69 -44.57
N VAL A 420 2.78 -38.80 -45.69
CA VAL A 420 2.19 -39.04 -47.01
C VAL A 420 2.26 -40.51 -47.40
N THR A 421 1.14 -41.08 -47.83
CA THR A 421 1.06 -42.40 -48.46
C THR A 421 0.86 -42.23 -49.96
N GLN A 422 1.90 -42.55 -50.73
CA GLN A 422 1.88 -42.49 -52.19
C GLN A 422 0.91 -43.51 -52.80
N CYS A 423 0.49 -43.30 -54.05
CA CYS A 423 -0.53 -44.16 -54.67
C CYS A 423 -0.14 -45.65 -54.64
N PRO A 424 -1.04 -46.54 -54.18
CA PRO A 424 -0.77 -47.97 -54.16
C PRO A 424 -0.86 -48.64 -55.55
N ALA A 425 -1.50 -48.00 -56.53
CA ALA A 425 -1.72 -48.56 -57.86
C ALA A 425 -1.86 -47.48 -58.95
N TYR A 426 -1.70 -47.89 -60.22
CA TYR A 426 -1.91 -47.03 -61.39
C TYR A 426 -3.30 -46.41 -61.41
N GLY A 427 -3.36 -45.09 -61.58
CA GLY A 427 -4.62 -44.33 -61.59
C GLY A 427 -5.34 -44.34 -60.24
N GLY A 428 -4.65 -44.72 -59.17
CA GLY A 428 -5.17 -44.62 -57.81
C GLY A 428 -5.06 -43.19 -57.27
N THR A 429 -5.39 -43.07 -56.00
CA THR A 429 -5.26 -41.85 -55.19
C THR A 429 -4.21 -42.09 -54.10
N GLY A 430 -3.58 -41.01 -53.64
CA GLY A 430 -2.78 -41.01 -52.42
C GLY A 430 -3.62 -40.72 -51.18
N SER A 431 -2.99 -40.80 -50.01
CA SER A 431 -3.55 -40.29 -48.76
C SER A 431 -2.49 -39.54 -47.97
N ALA A 432 -2.93 -38.69 -47.05
CA ALA A 432 -2.08 -38.00 -46.11
C ALA A 432 -2.66 -38.12 -44.70
N VAL A 433 -1.81 -38.36 -43.71
CA VAL A 433 -2.16 -38.21 -42.30
C VAL A 433 -1.50 -36.93 -41.79
N VAL A 434 -2.32 -35.98 -41.37
CA VAL A 434 -1.88 -34.74 -40.73
C VAL A 434 -1.75 -35.01 -39.24
N HIS A 435 -0.54 -34.93 -38.72
CA HIS A 435 -0.24 -35.04 -37.30
C HIS A 435 -0.17 -33.63 -36.72
N LEU A 436 -1.07 -33.35 -35.79
CA LEU A 436 -1.12 -32.11 -35.05
C LEU A 436 -0.53 -32.33 -33.66
N THR A 437 0.33 -31.40 -33.22
CA THR A 437 0.81 -31.33 -31.84
C THR A 437 0.58 -29.91 -31.31
N SER A 438 0.78 -29.71 -30.00
CA SER A 438 0.58 -28.39 -29.38
C SER A 438 -0.89 -27.90 -29.50
N LEU A 439 -1.84 -28.83 -29.37
CA LEU A 439 -3.27 -28.49 -29.35
C LEU A 439 -3.72 -28.06 -27.95
N VAL A 440 -4.24 -26.84 -27.83
CA VAL A 440 -4.94 -26.34 -26.63
C VAL A 440 -6.13 -27.24 -26.29
N GLU A 441 -6.19 -27.71 -25.04
CA GLU A 441 -7.26 -28.59 -24.55
C GLU A 441 -8.65 -27.92 -24.66
N GLY A 442 -9.65 -28.67 -25.14
CA GLY A 442 -11.03 -28.19 -25.30
C GLY A 442 -11.28 -27.32 -26.53
N LEU A 443 -10.24 -26.80 -27.19
CA LEU A 443 -10.38 -25.97 -28.38
C LEU A 443 -10.64 -26.82 -29.64
N THR A 444 -11.56 -26.36 -30.49
CA THR A 444 -11.87 -27.03 -31.77
C THR A 444 -11.07 -26.41 -32.91
N TYR A 445 -10.29 -27.25 -33.59
CA TYR A 445 -9.49 -26.90 -34.76
C TYR A 445 -10.18 -27.40 -36.03
N GLU A 446 -10.26 -26.52 -37.01
CA GLU A 446 -10.63 -26.82 -38.39
C GLU A 446 -9.37 -27.12 -39.19
N VAL A 447 -9.35 -28.28 -39.84
CA VAL A 447 -8.22 -28.79 -40.62
C VAL A 447 -8.68 -29.09 -42.03
N TRP A 448 -8.01 -28.54 -43.03
CA TRP A 448 -8.34 -28.83 -44.43
C TRP A 448 -7.11 -28.81 -45.32
N VAL A 449 -7.21 -29.52 -46.44
CA VAL A 449 -6.16 -29.62 -47.45
C VAL A 449 -6.62 -28.91 -48.71
N ILE A 450 -5.80 -28.02 -49.27
CA ILE A 450 -6.06 -27.31 -50.51
C ILE A 450 -5.05 -27.77 -51.56
N ASP A 451 -5.48 -27.95 -52.82
CA ASP A 451 -4.57 -28.21 -53.95
C ASP A 451 -4.06 -26.92 -54.63
N GLU A 452 -3.20 -27.06 -55.64
CA GLU A 452 -2.64 -25.93 -56.40
C GLU A 452 -3.69 -25.06 -57.14
N ASN A 453 -4.96 -25.48 -57.19
CA ASN A 453 -6.07 -24.75 -57.81
C ASN A 453 -7.03 -24.15 -56.77
N ASP A 454 -6.59 -24.04 -55.51
CA ASP A 454 -7.39 -23.54 -54.38
C ASP A 454 -8.64 -24.40 -54.08
N VAL A 455 -8.62 -25.70 -54.42
CA VAL A 455 -9.75 -26.61 -54.17
C VAL A 455 -9.54 -27.39 -52.88
N VAL A 456 -10.50 -27.31 -51.94
CA VAL A 456 -10.50 -28.08 -50.69
C VAL A 456 -10.76 -29.56 -50.96
N GLN A 457 -9.81 -30.41 -50.58
CA GLN A 457 -9.85 -31.86 -50.73
C GLN A 457 -10.31 -32.53 -49.44
N GLY A 458 -11.30 -33.43 -49.53
CA GLY A 458 -11.83 -34.16 -48.37
C GLY A 458 -12.73 -33.36 -47.42
N GLY A 459 -12.97 -32.08 -47.71
CA GLY A 459 -13.73 -31.17 -46.85
C GLY A 459 -12.95 -30.71 -45.61
N VAL A 460 -13.56 -29.84 -44.82
CA VAL A 460 -13.02 -29.38 -43.53
C VAL A 460 -13.29 -30.45 -42.46
N GLN A 461 -12.24 -30.87 -41.77
CA GLN A 461 -12.31 -31.80 -40.64
C GLN A 461 -12.19 -31.01 -39.34
N ALA A 462 -12.99 -31.36 -38.33
CA ALA A 462 -12.92 -30.74 -37.01
C ALA A 462 -12.28 -31.71 -36.01
N VAL A 463 -11.30 -31.23 -35.25
CA VAL A 463 -10.67 -31.97 -34.15
C VAL A 463 -10.66 -31.12 -32.90
N VAL A 464 -10.87 -31.75 -31.74
CA VAL A 464 -10.84 -31.06 -30.45
C VAL A 464 -9.53 -31.42 -29.75
N GLY A 465 -8.78 -30.44 -29.28
CA GLY A 465 -7.60 -30.67 -28.46
C GLY A 465 -7.98 -31.40 -27.17
N ASP A 466 -7.24 -32.44 -26.82
CA ASP A 466 -7.41 -33.18 -25.56
C ASP A 466 -6.14 -33.10 -24.71
N ALA A 467 -6.15 -33.73 -23.53
CA ALA A 467 -5.02 -33.75 -22.61
C ALA A 467 -3.74 -34.40 -23.16
N THR A 468 -3.75 -34.99 -24.37
CA THR A 468 -2.53 -35.44 -25.05
C THR A 468 -1.90 -34.35 -25.89
N HIS A 469 -2.63 -33.25 -26.15
CA HIS A 469 -2.25 -32.14 -27.02
C HIS A 469 -1.89 -32.57 -28.44
N MET A 470 -2.42 -33.72 -28.90
CA MET A 470 -2.12 -34.32 -30.19
C MET A 470 -3.38 -34.83 -30.89
N ALA A 471 -3.44 -34.73 -32.22
CA ALA A 471 -4.48 -35.35 -33.02
C ALA A 471 -3.97 -35.76 -34.41
N ASP A 472 -4.53 -36.84 -34.94
CA ASP A 472 -4.27 -37.28 -36.31
C ASP A 472 -5.52 -37.10 -37.17
N VAL A 473 -5.37 -36.46 -38.33
CA VAL A 473 -6.44 -36.25 -39.32
C VAL A 473 -6.07 -36.92 -40.63
N GLU A 474 -6.86 -37.90 -41.06
CA GLU A 474 -6.61 -38.64 -42.30
C GLU A 474 -7.40 -38.02 -43.48
N PHE A 475 -6.69 -37.72 -44.56
CA PHE A 475 -7.23 -37.31 -45.85
C PHE A 475 -6.96 -38.40 -46.87
N THR A 476 -8.04 -39.02 -47.38
CA THR A 476 -7.97 -40.05 -48.42
C THR A 476 -8.37 -39.48 -49.78
N ASP A 477 -8.12 -40.26 -50.82
CA ASP A 477 -8.56 -39.95 -52.20
C ASP A 477 -7.94 -38.69 -52.82
N LEU A 478 -6.74 -38.32 -52.38
CA LEU A 478 -5.99 -37.18 -52.92
C LEU A 478 -5.41 -37.53 -54.31
N PRO A 479 -5.65 -36.75 -55.37
CA PRO A 479 -5.04 -37.03 -56.67
C PRO A 479 -3.51 -36.95 -56.65
N ALA A 480 -2.85 -37.86 -57.37
CA ALA A 480 -1.39 -37.84 -57.47
C ALA A 480 -0.87 -36.74 -58.40
N ASP A 481 0.44 -36.53 -58.37
CA ASP A 481 1.15 -35.56 -59.21
C ASP A 481 0.67 -34.12 -58.95
N MET A 482 0.36 -33.82 -57.69
CA MET A 482 -0.10 -32.50 -57.24
C MET A 482 0.58 -32.09 -55.93
N SER A 483 0.66 -30.78 -55.72
CA SER A 483 1.09 -30.16 -54.47
C SER A 483 -0.13 -29.75 -53.65
N TYR A 484 -0.01 -29.84 -52.34
CA TYR A 484 -1.06 -29.55 -51.39
C TYR A 484 -0.56 -28.68 -50.25
N ASP A 485 -1.44 -27.83 -49.75
CA ASP A 485 -1.26 -27.06 -48.52
C ASP A 485 -2.27 -27.52 -47.47
N VAL A 486 -1.78 -27.90 -46.30
CA VAL A 486 -2.58 -28.16 -45.11
C VAL A 486 -2.72 -26.86 -44.35
N TYR A 487 -3.96 -26.50 -44.01
CA TYR A 487 -4.28 -25.40 -43.12
C TYR A 487 -4.95 -25.93 -41.86
N VAL A 488 -4.54 -25.36 -40.73
CA VAL A 488 -5.10 -25.60 -39.41
C VAL A 488 -5.48 -24.26 -38.84
N TYR A 489 -6.72 -24.14 -38.37
CA TYR A 489 -7.29 -22.90 -37.87
C TYR A 489 -8.15 -23.19 -36.65
N ALA A 490 -7.98 -22.42 -35.59
CA ALA A 490 -8.91 -22.40 -34.47
C ALA A 490 -9.12 -20.97 -33.97
N PRO A 491 -10.36 -20.48 -33.95
CA PRO A 491 -10.70 -19.27 -33.21
C PRO A 491 -10.69 -19.59 -31.72
N TRP A 492 -9.92 -18.83 -30.94
CA TRP A 492 -9.92 -18.92 -29.48
C TRP A 492 -10.57 -17.66 -28.90
N GLU A 493 -11.50 -17.87 -27.97
CA GLU A 493 -12.17 -16.82 -27.20
C GLU A 493 -11.97 -17.14 -25.71
N PRO A 494 -11.68 -16.13 -24.85
CA PRO A 494 -11.53 -16.35 -23.42
C PRO A 494 -12.79 -16.98 -22.81
N PRO A 495 -12.68 -18.10 -22.08
CA PRO A 495 -13.81 -18.81 -21.53
C PRO A 495 -14.45 -18.06 -20.35
N GLY A 496 -15.31 -17.09 -20.59
CA GLY A 496 -15.97 -16.39 -19.47
C GLY A 496 -16.48 -14.99 -19.78
N GLY A 497 -16.12 -14.44 -20.94
CA GLY A 497 -16.54 -13.09 -21.31
C GLY A 497 -15.93 -12.01 -20.40
N MET A 498 -14.79 -12.29 -19.75
CA MET A 498 -13.97 -11.33 -19.00
C MET A 498 -13.30 -10.28 -19.91
N SER A 499 -14.10 -9.65 -20.76
CA SER A 499 -13.79 -8.41 -21.47
C SER A 499 -13.64 -7.22 -20.52
N GLU A 500 -13.97 -7.37 -19.22
CA GLU A 500 -13.87 -6.28 -18.25
C GLU A 500 -12.42 -5.96 -17.85
N TRP A 501 -11.46 -6.90 -17.99
CA TRP A 501 -10.12 -6.75 -17.42
C TRP A 501 -8.97 -6.77 -18.46
N GLY A 502 -9.22 -7.15 -19.71
CA GLY A 502 -8.18 -7.23 -20.75
C GLY A 502 -8.71 -6.94 -22.16
N GLU A 503 -7.83 -6.45 -23.04
CA GLU A 503 -8.18 -6.07 -24.42
C GLU A 503 -8.34 -7.25 -25.39
N VAL A 504 -7.97 -8.48 -24.98
CA VAL A 504 -7.98 -9.64 -25.87
C VAL A 504 -9.33 -10.36 -25.79
N ASP A 505 -10.25 -9.93 -26.66
CA ASP A 505 -11.55 -10.59 -26.86
C ASP A 505 -11.44 -11.84 -27.75
N TYR A 506 -10.38 -11.94 -28.55
CA TYR A 506 -10.26 -12.95 -29.60
C TYR A 506 -8.81 -13.19 -30.02
N TRP A 507 -8.45 -14.45 -30.25
CA TRP A 507 -7.14 -14.86 -30.75
C TRP A 507 -7.26 -15.93 -31.83
N GLU A 508 -6.48 -15.83 -32.91
CA GLU A 508 -6.47 -16.82 -33.99
C GLU A 508 -5.25 -17.73 -33.88
N LEU A 509 -5.51 -19.03 -33.72
CA LEU A 509 -4.47 -20.04 -33.84
C LEU A 509 -4.45 -20.56 -35.26
N ASN A 510 -3.35 -20.31 -35.97
CA ASN A 510 -3.17 -20.80 -37.33
C ASN A 510 -1.83 -21.50 -37.53
N ALA A 511 -1.85 -22.60 -38.26
CA ALA A 511 -0.64 -23.26 -38.75
C ALA A 511 -0.87 -23.81 -40.15
N HIS A 512 0.21 -23.90 -40.94
CA HIS A 512 0.13 -24.46 -42.28
C HIS A 512 1.42 -25.18 -42.66
N THR A 513 1.31 -26.15 -43.55
CA THR A 513 2.47 -26.86 -44.10
C THR A 513 2.12 -27.45 -45.47
N SER A 514 3.12 -27.59 -46.34
CA SER A 514 2.91 -28.07 -47.71
C SER A 514 3.48 -29.48 -47.89
N PHE A 515 2.84 -30.28 -48.73
CA PHE A 515 3.34 -31.59 -49.13
C PHE A 515 3.02 -31.90 -50.60
N THR A 516 3.68 -32.90 -51.16
CA THR A 516 3.48 -33.31 -52.56
C THR A 516 3.18 -34.80 -52.66
N LEU A 517 2.25 -35.17 -53.54
CA LEU A 517 2.04 -36.57 -53.93
C LEU A 517 2.75 -36.85 -55.26
N ASP A 518 3.62 -37.86 -55.26
CA ASP A 518 4.30 -38.31 -56.47
C ASP A 518 3.30 -38.89 -57.47
N PRO A 519 3.63 -38.87 -58.77
CA PRO A 519 2.83 -39.56 -59.78
C PRO A 519 2.62 -41.03 -59.43
N CYS A 520 1.39 -41.52 -59.53
CA CYS A 520 1.12 -42.95 -59.32
C CYS A 520 1.96 -43.81 -60.30
N PRO A 521 2.38 -45.02 -59.89
CA PRO A 521 3.13 -45.91 -60.75
C PRO A 521 2.41 -46.12 -62.09
N PRO A 522 3.12 -46.03 -63.25
CA PRO A 522 2.49 -46.18 -64.56
C PRO A 522 1.85 -47.57 -64.68
N LYS A 523 0.79 -47.67 -65.50
CA LYS A 523 0.08 -48.94 -65.74
C LYS A 523 1.13 -49.97 -66.10
N PRO A 524 1.23 -51.10 -65.37
CA PRO A 524 2.11 -52.17 -65.78
C PRO A 524 1.84 -52.44 -67.24
N HIS A 525 2.89 -52.33 -68.08
CA HIS A 525 2.73 -52.58 -69.50
C HIS A 525 2.01 -53.92 -69.65
N GLU A 526 0.78 -53.90 -70.19
CA GLU A 526 0.09 -55.13 -70.55
C GLU A 526 1.09 -55.94 -71.35
N PRO A 527 1.46 -57.16 -70.92
CA PRO A 527 2.41 -57.98 -71.66
C PRO A 527 1.91 -58.00 -73.10
N GLY A 528 2.67 -57.34 -74.00
CA GLY A 528 2.27 -57.20 -75.38
C GLY A 528 1.87 -58.59 -75.86
N LYS A 529 0.62 -58.72 -76.35
CA LYS A 529 0.03 -59.98 -76.81
C LYS A 529 1.14 -60.83 -77.42
N PRO A 530 1.52 -61.98 -76.81
CA PRO A 530 2.74 -62.68 -77.18
C PRO A 530 2.75 -62.85 -78.70
N ALA A 531 3.77 -62.32 -79.35
CA ALA A 531 3.95 -62.52 -80.78
C ALA A 531 3.89 -64.03 -81.00
N THR A 532 2.92 -64.47 -81.84
CA THR A 532 2.72 -65.88 -82.18
C THR A 532 4.08 -66.48 -82.54
N PRO A 533 4.63 -67.41 -81.73
CA PRO A 533 5.94 -67.95 -82.00
C PRO A 533 5.90 -68.71 -83.32
N ALA A 534 6.77 -68.33 -84.25
CA ALA A 534 7.08 -69.15 -85.41
C ALA A 534 7.58 -70.50 -84.89
N GLY A 535 6.82 -71.55 -85.19
CA GLY A 535 7.02 -72.86 -84.60
C GLY A 535 8.39 -73.44 -84.88
N LEU A 536 9.03 -73.99 -83.84
CA LEU A 536 10.06 -75.00 -83.99
C LEU A 536 10.00 -76.03 -82.85
N ALA A 537 9.96 -77.28 -83.32
CA ALA A 537 10.45 -78.55 -82.78
C ALA A 537 10.22 -78.90 -81.30
N GLU A 538 9.19 -79.73 -81.15
CA GLU A 538 9.04 -80.82 -80.19
C GLU A 538 10.33 -81.67 -80.05
N THR A 539 11.01 -81.56 -78.91
CA THR A 539 11.85 -82.59 -78.26
C THR A 539 11.89 -82.22 -76.76
N GLY A 540 11.81 -83.06 -75.75
CA GLY A 540 11.66 -84.49 -75.57
C GLY A 540 11.65 -84.70 -74.05
N ALA A 541 10.96 -85.73 -73.59
CA ALA A 541 10.73 -86.02 -72.18
C ALA A 541 12.00 -86.37 -71.38
N GLY A 542 12.04 -85.91 -70.13
CA GLY A 542 12.93 -86.32 -69.04
C GLY A 542 12.84 -85.24 -67.96
N GLY A 543 12.28 -85.44 -66.78
CA GLY A 543 12.45 -86.54 -65.86
C GLY A 543 12.64 -85.89 -64.48
N THR A 544 11.58 -85.91 -63.69
CA THR A 544 11.52 -85.90 -62.22
C THR A 544 12.73 -85.43 -61.40
N GLY A 545 12.45 -84.51 -60.47
CA GLY A 545 12.84 -84.73 -59.08
C GLY A 545 13.89 -83.79 -58.52
N GLY A 546 13.46 -82.94 -57.60
CA GLY A 546 14.34 -82.27 -56.64
C GLY A 546 14.38 -80.76 -56.83
N LEU A 547 13.44 -80.05 -56.17
CA LEU A 547 13.64 -78.71 -55.58
C LEU A 547 12.36 -78.27 -54.84
N LEU A 548 11.80 -79.16 -54.04
CA LEU A 548 10.68 -78.88 -53.12
C LEU A 548 11.13 -78.97 -51.64
N ALA A 549 12.39 -78.66 -51.35
CA ALA A 549 12.97 -78.83 -50.01
C ALA A 549 13.94 -77.72 -49.55
N ALA A 550 13.91 -76.51 -50.12
CA ALA A 550 14.88 -75.46 -49.77
C ALA A 550 14.28 -74.11 -49.34
N SER A 551 12.96 -73.95 -49.24
CA SER A 551 12.35 -72.66 -48.83
C SER A 551 11.62 -72.68 -47.48
N MET A 552 11.64 -73.81 -46.76
CA MET A 552 11.06 -73.95 -45.41
C MET A 552 12.10 -73.94 -44.25
N VAL A 553 13.32 -73.42 -44.48
CA VAL A 553 14.37 -73.33 -43.44
C VAL A 553 14.75 -71.87 -43.09
N LEU A 554 14.25 -70.86 -43.82
CA LEU A 554 14.49 -69.44 -43.51
C LEU A 554 13.29 -68.72 -42.85
N LEU A 555 12.39 -69.49 -42.24
CA LEU A 555 11.23 -68.99 -41.46
C LEU A 555 11.26 -69.44 -39.98
N GLY A 556 12.43 -69.81 -39.46
CA GLY A 556 12.58 -70.37 -38.12
C GLY A 556 13.56 -69.69 -37.16
N LEU A 557 14.23 -68.58 -37.54
CA LEU A 557 15.29 -67.98 -36.71
C LEU A 557 15.16 -66.46 -36.46
N GLY A 558 14.00 -65.85 -36.71
CA GLY A 558 13.74 -64.43 -36.40
C GLY A 558 12.87 -64.17 -35.16
N GLY A 559 12.36 -65.21 -34.49
CA GLY A 559 11.30 -65.09 -33.48
C GLY A 559 11.75 -65.00 -32.02
N ALA A 560 13.05 -65.00 -31.71
CA ALA A 560 13.54 -65.11 -30.33
C ALA A 560 14.33 -63.89 -29.80
N ALA A 561 14.47 -62.80 -30.57
CA ALA A 561 15.21 -61.61 -30.13
C ALA A 561 14.32 -60.48 -29.56
N LEU A 562 12.99 -60.53 -29.73
CA LEU A 562 12.09 -59.43 -29.33
C LEU A 562 11.40 -59.60 -27.97
N ILE A 563 11.61 -60.72 -27.25
CA ILE A 563 11.01 -60.95 -25.92
C ILE A 563 12.00 -60.71 -24.75
N ALA A 564 13.30 -60.55 -25.01
CA ALA A 564 14.29 -60.36 -23.94
C ALA A 564 14.58 -58.89 -23.56
N GLN A 565 14.06 -57.89 -24.30
CA GLN A 565 14.35 -56.47 -24.02
C GLN A 565 13.27 -55.79 -23.15
N ARG A 566 12.15 -56.47 -22.84
CA ARG A 566 11.02 -55.90 -22.10
C ARG A 566 11.05 -56.10 -20.58
N HIS A 567 12.15 -56.62 -20.00
CA HIS A 567 12.25 -56.93 -18.56
C HIS A 567 13.40 -56.24 -17.80
N ARG A 568 14.01 -55.16 -18.32
CA ARG A 568 15.12 -54.47 -17.61
C ARG A 568 14.93 -52.97 -17.30
N ALA A 569 13.72 -52.43 -17.35
CA ALA A 569 13.46 -51.03 -16.97
C ALA A 569 12.37 -50.87 -15.90
N ALA A 570 12.17 -51.89 -15.05
CA ALA A 570 11.36 -51.77 -13.83
C ALA A 570 12.23 -52.19 -12.64
N GLY A 571 12.73 -51.20 -11.90
CA GLY A 571 13.40 -51.42 -10.62
C GLY A 571 14.70 -50.66 -10.42
N ALA A 572 14.63 -49.33 -10.32
CA ALA A 572 15.55 -48.53 -9.51
C ALA A 572 15.07 -47.07 -9.43
N ARG A 573 14.38 -46.72 -8.33
CA ARG A 573 14.74 -45.61 -7.42
C ARG A 573 13.57 -45.25 -6.50
N THR A 574 13.75 -45.60 -5.24
CA THR A 574 13.16 -44.96 -4.07
C THR A 574 14.30 -44.71 -3.08
N LYS A 575 14.25 -43.54 -2.40
CA LYS A 575 15.11 -43.02 -1.31
C LYS A 575 16.42 -42.36 -1.78
N GLU A 576 16.57 -41.05 -1.62
CA GLU A 576 16.55 -40.27 -0.36
C GLU A 576 15.52 -39.15 -0.43
#